data_AF-A0A9E4PKH6-F1
#
_entry.id   AF-A0A9E4PKH6-F1
#
_cell.length_a   1.000
_cell.length_b   1.000
_cell.length_c   1.000
_cell.angle_alpha   90.00
_cell.angle_beta   90.00
_cell.angle_gamma   90.00
#
_symmetry.space_group_name_H-M   'P 1'
#
loop_
_entity.id
_entity.type
_entity.pdbx_description
1 polymer ?
#
loop_
_entity_poly.entity_id
_entity_poly.type
_entity_poly.pdbx_seq_one_letter_code
_entity_poly.pdbx_strand_id
1 'polypeptide(L)' 'MIAVLLVAVACGGDDPTPTPEVDTSPFVIGIMESLTGPGETYGNVSVQAKLLAIDEINDAGGI' A
#
# COMPACT_ATOMS: atom_id res chain seq x y z
N MET A 1 0.36 42.14 44.91
CA MET A 1 -0.79 41.31 44.54
C MET A 1 -1.42 41.93 43.30
N ILE A 2 -1.57 41.31 42.14
CA ILE A 2 -1.21 40.00 41.59
C ILE A 2 -0.76 40.31 40.16
N ALA A 3 0.37 39.73 39.75
CA ALA A 3 0.83 39.72 38.37
C ALA A 3 0.07 38.61 37.62
N VAL A 4 -0.50 38.92 36.46
CA VAL A 4 -0.89 37.90 35.48
C VAL A 4 -0.03 38.12 34.25
N LEU A 5 1.12 37.47 34.30
CA LEU A 5 2.10 37.32 33.25
C LEU A 5 1.64 36.13 32.40
N LEU A 6 0.85 36.37 31.36
CA LEU A 6 0.54 35.33 30.35
C LEU A 6 1.66 35.33 29.31
N VAL A 7 2.76 34.69 29.69
CA VAL A 7 3.79 34.23 28.76
C VAL A 7 3.28 32.93 28.14
N ALA A 8 2.88 32.99 26.88
CA ALA A 8 3.01 31.85 25.98
C ALA A 8 3.82 32.35 24.79
N VAL A 9 5.14 32.27 24.98
CA VAL A 9 6.13 32.35 23.90
C VAL A 9 5.75 31.35 22.82
N ALA A 10 5.63 31.86 21.60
CA ALA A 10 5.59 31.07 20.39
C ALA A 10 6.83 30.16 20.32
N CYS A 11 6.62 28.87 20.09
CA CYS A 11 7.66 27.95 19.67
C CYS A 11 7.08 26.93 18.68
N GLY A 12 7.60 26.95 17.45
CA GLY A 12 7.28 26.03 16.35
C GLY A 12 6.13 26.52 15.46
N GLY A 13 6.30 27.34 14.42
CA GLY A 13 7.48 27.48 13.56
C GLY A 13 7.53 26.33 12.57
N ASP A 14 6.60 26.29 11.61
CA ASP A 14 6.64 25.58 10.31
C ASP A 14 7.41 24.26 10.22
N ASP A 15 7.33 23.39 11.23
CA ASP A 15 7.82 22.02 11.08
C ASP A 15 6.79 21.31 10.19
N PRO A 16 7.12 20.93 8.94
CA PRO A 16 6.23 20.07 8.19
C PRO A 16 6.12 18.80 9.02
N THR A 17 4.94 18.57 9.60
CA THR A 17 4.61 17.22 10.09
C THR A 17 4.89 16.32 8.89
N PRO A 18 5.84 15.37 8.98
CA PRO A 18 6.17 14.54 7.83
C PRO A 18 4.88 13.82 7.46
N THR A 19 4.31 14.21 6.32
CA THR A 19 3.23 13.47 5.70
C THR A 19 3.80 12.07 5.50
N PRO A 20 3.14 11.00 5.96
CA PRO A 20 3.62 9.66 5.69
C PRO A 20 3.82 9.56 4.17
N GLU A 21 5.06 9.32 3.75
CA GLU A 21 5.31 9.04 2.35
C GLU A 21 4.53 7.76 2.04
N VAL A 22 3.64 7.84 1.04
CA VAL A 22 2.91 6.67 0.57
C VAL A 22 3.95 5.75 -0.04
N ASP A 23 4.15 4.58 0.57
CA ASP A 23 5.01 3.55 0.03
C ASP A 23 4.37 3.00 -1.25
N THR A 24 4.94 3.39 -2.40
CA THR A 24 4.50 2.93 -3.72
C THR A 24 5.32 1.74 -4.21
N SER A 25 6.03 1.04 -3.33
CA SER A 25 6.79 -0.14 -3.73
C SER A 25 5.84 -1.28 -4.17
N PRO A 26 6.21 -2.07 -5.20
CA PRO A 26 5.35 -3.12 -5.68
C PRO A 26 5.11 -4.22 -4.64
N PHE A 27 3.86 -4.62 -4.44
CA PHE A 27 3.53 -5.84 -3.70
C PHE A 27 3.85 -7.08 -4.54
N VAL A 28 4.52 -8.06 -3.93
CA VAL A 28 4.86 -9.33 -4.58
C VAL A 28 4.01 -10.45 -3.99
N ILE A 29 3.22 -11.13 -4.84
CA ILE A 29 2.32 -12.21 -4.44
C ILE A 29 2.74 -13.51 -5.12
N GLY A 30 2.99 -14.55 -4.33
CA GLY A 30 3.27 -15.89 -4.84
C GLY A 30 2.00 -16.64 -5.22
N ILE A 31 2.00 -17.28 -6.39
CA ILE A 31 0.90 -18.14 -6.83
C ILE A 31 1.36 -19.60 -6.80
N MET A 32 0.65 -20.44 -6.03
CA MET A 32 0.89 -21.89 -6.00
C MET A 32 -0.26 -22.59 -6.70
N GLU A 33 0.03 -23.23 -7.84
CA GLU A 33 -0.92 -23.99 -8.64
C GLU A 33 -0.24 -25.21 -9.27
N SER A 34 -1.04 -26.22 -9.61
CA SER A 34 -0.55 -27.39 -10.35
C SER A 34 -0.47 -27.06 -11.84
N LEU A 35 0.71 -26.65 -12.31
CA LEU A 35 0.92 -26.31 -13.73
C LEU A 35 1.24 -27.51 -14.63
N THR A 36 1.42 -28.68 -14.03
CA THR A 36 1.67 -29.95 -14.72
C THR A 36 0.93 -31.08 -14.00
N GLY A 37 0.83 -32.24 -14.64
CA GLY A 37 0.15 -33.42 -14.09
C GLY A 37 -1.38 -33.35 -14.24
N PRO A 38 -2.13 -34.24 -13.58
CA PRO A 38 -3.58 -34.38 -13.79
C PRO A 38 -4.42 -33.13 -13.49
N GLY A 39 -3.89 -32.18 -12.70
CA GLY A 39 -4.55 -30.92 -12.35
C GLY A 39 -4.20 -29.73 -13.24
N GLU A 40 -3.37 -29.92 -14.27
CA GLU A 40 -2.78 -28.87 -15.10
C GLU A 40 -3.80 -27.90 -15.71
N THR A 41 -4.90 -28.42 -16.26
CA THR A 41 -5.94 -27.58 -16.86
C THR A 41 -6.55 -26.59 -15.87
N TYR A 42 -6.76 -27.01 -14.62
CA TYR A 42 -7.31 -26.13 -13.57
C TYR A 42 -6.26 -25.13 -13.09
N GLY A 43 -5.02 -25.58 -12.90
CA GLY A 43 -3.92 -24.72 -12.46
C GLY A 43 -3.61 -23.62 -13.48
N ASN A 44 -3.59 -23.94 -14.77
CA ASN A 44 -3.34 -22.96 -15.83
C ASN A 44 -4.44 -21.90 -15.93
N VAL A 45 -5.71 -22.30 -15.86
CA VAL A 45 -6.84 -21.35 -15.83
C VAL A 45 -6.78 -20.48 -14.58
N SER A 46 -6.47 -21.08 -13.41
CA SER A 46 -6.33 -20.35 -12.14
C SER A 46 -5.22 -19.30 -12.18
N VAL A 47 -4.04 -19.64 -12.72
CA VAL A 47 -2.95 -18.67 -12.90
C VAL A 47 -3.35 -17.54 -13.83
N GLN A 48 -3.94 -17.84 -14.98
CA GLN A 48 -4.35 -16.81 -15.94
C GLN A 48 -5.39 -15.86 -15.33
N ALA A 49 -6.37 -16.38 -14.59
CA ALA A 49 -7.36 -15.56 -13.91
C ALA A 49 -6.74 -14.66 -12.83
N LYS A 50 -5.76 -15.17 -12.07
CA LYS A 50 -5.05 -14.37 -11.05
C LYS A 50 -4.20 -13.27 -11.67
N LEU A 51 -3.52 -13.55 -12.78
CA LEU A 51 -2.74 -12.54 -13.49
C LEU A 51 -3.66 -11.45 -14.06
N LEU A 52 -4.79 -11.82 -14.66
CA LEU A 52 -5.78 -10.85 -15.13
C LEU A 52 -6.29 -9.95 -14.01
N ALA A 53 -6.59 -10.52 -12.83
CA ALA A 53 -7.02 -9.73 -11.68
C ALA A 53 -5.95 -8.74 -11.22
N ILE A 54 -4.67 -9.14 -11.24
CA ILE A 54 -3.55 -8.23 -10.91
C ILE A 54 -3.46 -7.09 -11.94
N ASP A 55 -3.62 -7.39 -13.22
CA ASP A 55 -3.63 -6.38 -14.28
C ASP A 55 -4.77 -5.37 -14.08
N GLU A 56 -5.99 -5.85 -13.82
CA GLU A 56 -7.15 -4.99 -13.54
C GLU A 56 -6.95 -4.10 -12.30
N ILE A 57 -6.33 -4.64 -11.24
CA ILE A 57 -6.00 -3.86 -10.03
C ILE A 57 -4.99 -2.77 -10.35
N ASN A 58 -3.94 -3.08 -11.10
CA ASN A 58 -2.91 -2.11 -11.48
C ASN A 58 -3.50 -1.01 -12.37
N ASP A 59 -4.36 -1.37 -13.34
CA ASP A 59 -5.05 -0.43 -14.21
C ASP A 59 -6.02 0.49 -13.44
N ALA A 60 -6.57 0.02 -12.31
CA ALA A 60 -7.44 0.80 -11.43
C ALA A 60 -6.67 1.75 -10.48
N GLY A 61 -5.34 1.77 -10.54
CA GLY A 61 -4.49 2.61 -9.69
C GLY A 61 -3.78 1.87 -8.56
N GLY A 62 -3.81 0.54 -8.56
CA GLY A 62 -3.13 -0.29 -7.57
C GLY A 62 -3.86 -0.38 -6.22
N ILE A 63 -3.15 -0.90 -5.22
CA ILE A 63 -3.56 -1.02 -3.81
C ILE A 63 -2.65 -0.14 -2.98
#